data_AF-A0A7H4PQW8-F1
#
_entry.id   AF-A0A7H4PQW8-F1
#
_cell.length_a   1.000
_cell.length_b   1.000
_cell.length_c   1.000
_cell.angle_alpha   90.00
_cell.angle_beta   90.00
_cell.angle_gamma   90.00
#
_symmetry.space_group_name_H-M   'P 1'
#
loop_
_entity.id
_entity.type
_entity.pdbx_description
1 polymer ?
#
loop_
_entity_poly.entity_id
_entity_poly.type
_entity_poly.pdbx_seq_one_letter_code
_entity_poly.pdbx_strand_id
1 'polypeptide(L)'
;MGSGYFSSLSQALFPSPSFDAEQLVAWDVSQQLATLASRPLLLWHGDEDDVVPPGETFRLQQALQQNALADNLTCLWQKGVRHRITPEALAATVDFFQRHL
;
A
#
# COMPACT_ATOMS: atom_id res chain seq x y z
N MET A 1 6.65 5.35 -2.58
CA MET A 1 5.21 5.57 -2.86
C MET A 1 4.40 5.10 -1.66
N GLY A 2 3.81 6.02 -0.90
CA GLY A 2 3.24 5.70 0.43
C GLY A 2 1.78 5.27 0.42
N SER A 3 1.47 4.20 -0.32
CA SER A 3 0.18 3.49 -0.28
C SER A 3 -1.09 4.33 -0.49
N GLY A 4 -0.97 5.52 -1.07
CA GLY A 4 -2.10 6.41 -1.39
C GLY A 4 -2.52 7.37 -0.26
N TYR A 5 -1.78 7.49 0.85
CA TYR A 5 -2.07 8.46 1.93
C TYR A 5 -1.57 9.88 1.61
N PHE A 6 -1.95 10.39 0.44
CA PHE A 6 -1.39 11.60 -0.17
C PHE A 6 -1.49 12.84 0.73
N SER A 7 -2.59 13.02 1.43
CA SER A 7 -2.84 14.22 2.24
C SER A 7 -1.85 14.31 3.41
N SER A 8 -1.57 13.16 4.06
CA SER A 8 -0.60 13.10 5.16
C SER A 8 0.85 13.11 4.68
N LEU A 9 1.13 12.43 3.55
CA LEU A 9 2.49 12.28 3.06
C LEU A 9 3.03 13.52 2.37
N SER A 10 2.17 14.35 1.76
CA SER A 10 2.60 15.64 1.20
C SER A 10 3.18 16.54 2.29
N GLN A 11 2.65 16.46 3.52
CA GLN A 11 3.12 17.24 4.65
C GLN A 11 4.43 16.70 5.26
N ALA A 12 4.68 15.40 5.17
CA ALA A 12 5.84 14.77 5.78
C ALA A 12 7.05 14.64 4.84
N LEU A 13 6.82 14.27 3.58
CA LEU A 13 7.90 13.98 2.62
C LEU A 13 8.41 15.24 1.91
N PHE A 14 7.50 16.12 1.50
CA PHE A 14 7.81 17.34 0.74
C PHE A 14 6.88 18.49 1.14
N PRO A 15 6.95 18.96 2.39
CA PRO A 15 6.07 20.02 2.88
C PRO A 15 6.24 21.31 2.07
N SER A 16 5.12 21.90 1.65
CA SER A 16 5.08 23.24 1.06
C SER A 16 4.09 24.11 1.82
N PRO A 17 4.52 25.27 2.38
CA PRO A 17 3.65 26.15 3.16
C PRO A 17 2.46 26.74 2.37
N SER A 18 2.57 26.80 1.04
CA SER A 18 1.52 27.33 0.16
C SER A 18 0.61 26.24 -0.40
N PHE A 19 0.90 24.97 -0.11
CA PHE A 19 0.11 23.84 -0.60
C PHE A 19 -0.89 23.39 0.46
N ASP A 20 -2.16 23.41 0.10
CA ASP A 20 -3.22 22.87 0.94
C ASP A 20 -3.42 21.38 0.65
N ALA A 21 -3.10 20.53 1.62
CA ALA A 21 -3.22 19.09 1.52
C ALA A 21 -4.68 18.62 1.44
N GLU A 22 -5.66 19.43 1.85
CA GLU A 22 -7.09 19.07 1.69
C GLU A 22 -7.46 18.86 0.22
N GLN A 23 -6.75 19.53 -0.69
CA GLN A 23 -6.93 19.33 -2.12
C GLN A 23 -6.67 17.87 -2.53
N LEU A 24 -5.86 17.12 -1.78
CA LEU A 24 -5.51 15.72 -2.08
C LEU A 24 -6.49 14.69 -1.54
N VAL A 25 -7.42 15.09 -0.66
CA VAL A 25 -8.32 14.16 0.06
C VAL A 25 -9.16 13.32 -0.90
N ALA A 26 -9.58 13.89 -2.02
CA ALA A 26 -10.37 13.18 -3.03
C ALA A 26 -9.64 11.96 -3.64
N TRP A 27 -8.30 11.95 -3.63
CA TRP A 27 -7.47 10.86 -4.14
C TRP A 27 -6.85 10.01 -3.03
N ASP A 28 -7.11 10.34 -1.75
CA ASP A 28 -6.52 9.66 -0.61
C ASP A 28 -7.13 8.27 -0.41
N VAL A 29 -6.27 7.26 -0.21
CA VAL A 29 -6.71 5.87 -0.03
C VAL A 29 -7.62 5.70 1.17
N SER A 30 -7.50 6.56 2.18
CA SER A 30 -8.34 6.53 3.38
C SER A 30 -9.84 6.64 3.07
N GLN A 31 -10.21 7.34 1.98
CA GLN A 31 -11.60 7.46 1.53
C GLN A 31 -12.03 6.34 0.57
N GLN A 32 -11.11 5.47 0.17
CA GLN A 32 -11.30 4.49 -0.91
C GLN A 32 -11.10 3.04 -0.43
N LEU A 33 -10.95 2.80 0.87
CA LEU A 33 -10.67 1.47 1.42
C LEU A 33 -11.71 0.42 1.00
N ALA A 34 -13.01 0.76 1.04
CA ALA A 34 -14.07 -0.16 0.64
C ALA A 34 -13.99 -0.51 -0.87
N THR A 35 -13.71 0.48 -1.71
CA THR A 35 -13.53 0.28 -3.16
C THR A 35 -12.28 -0.54 -3.46
N LEU A 36 -11.21 -0.36 -2.70
CA LEU A 36 -9.99 -1.14 -2.82
C LEU A 36 -10.20 -2.59 -2.39
N ALA A 37 -10.94 -2.81 -1.30
CA ALA A 37 -11.27 -4.12 -0.74
C ALA A 37 -12.35 -4.89 -1.53
N SER A 38 -13.05 -4.22 -2.46
CA SER A 38 -14.14 -4.83 -3.23
C SER A 38 -13.69 -5.87 -4.25
N ARG A 39 -12.38 -6.15 -4.33
CA ARG A 39 -11.75 -7.10 -5.25
C ARG A 39 -10.55 -7.77 -4.55
N PRO A 40 -10.10 -8.93 -5.03
CA PRO A 40 -8.83 -9.50 -4.59
C PRO A 40 -7.71 -8.45 -4.64
N LEU A 41 -7.02 -8.26 -3.53
CA LEU A 41 -5.92 -7.30 -3.39
C LEU A 41 -4.66 -8.00 -2.89
N LEU A 42 -3.56 -7.84 -3.62
CA LEU A 42 -2.23 -8.28 -3.20
C LEU A 42 -1.39 -7.08 -2.77
N LEU A 43 -0.91 -7.09 -1.53
CA LEU A 43 0.15 -6.20 -1.05
C LEU A 43 1.43 -7.03 -0.89
N TRP A 44 2.50 -6.63 -1.55
CA TRP A 44 3.84 -7.20 -1.36
C TRP A 44 4.82 -6.09 -1.01
N HIS A 45 5.73 -6.34 -0.06
CA HIS A 45 6.81 -5.41 0.27
C HIS A 45 8.02 -6.14 0.86
N GLY A 46 9.22 -5.61 0.61
CA GLY A 46 10.45 -6.03 1.30
C GLY A 46 10.62 -5.29 2.63
N ASP A 47 10.87 -5.98 3.74
CA ASP A 47 10.91 -5.36 5.07
C ASP A 47 12.13 -4.45 5.33
N GLU A 48 13.15 -4.51 4.47
CA GLU A 48 14.35 -3.67 4.50
C GLU A 48 14.37 -2.63 3.36
N ASP A 49 13.23 -2.33 2.72
CA ASP A 49 13.16 -1.27 1.70
C ASP A 49 13.49 0.09 2.30
N ASP A 50 14.65 0.63 1.90
CA ASP A 50 15.23 1.89 2.35
C ASP A 50 14.88 3.09 1.45
N VAL A 51 14.29 2.85 0.29
CA VAL A 51 13.86 3.89 -0.66
C VAL A 51 12.37 4.20 -0.49
N VAL A 52 11.57 3.16 -0.28
CA VAL A 52 10.15 3.24 0.05
C VAL A 52 9.92 2.43 1.32
N PRO A 53 10.04 3.07 2.50
CA PRO A 53 9.87 2.38 3.77
C PRO A 53 8.55 1.60 3.87
N PRO A 54 8.53 0.41 4.48
CA PRO A 54 7.37 -0.48 4.53
C PRO A 54 6.19 0.08 5.34
N GLY A 55 6.42 1.16 6.10
CA GLY A 55 5.44 1.72 7.05
C GLY A 55 4.09 2.05 6.42
N GLU A 56 4.06 2.63 5.21
CA GLU A 56 2.80 2.98 4.57
C GLU A 56 2.05 1.76 4.01
N THR A 57 2.75 0.73 3.54
CA THR A 57 2.12 -0.55 3.16
C THR A 57 1.52 -1.24 4.39
N PHE A 58 2.23 -1.20 5.52
CA PHE A 58 1.75 -1.72 6.79
C PHE A 58 0.54 -0.94 7.31
N ARG A 59 0.56 0.39 7.21
CA ARG A 59 -0.57 1.27 7.54
C ARG A 59 -1.81 0.92 6.73
N LEU A 60 -1.67 0.67 5.43
CA LEU A 60 -2.78 0.24 4.57
C LEU A 60 -3.33 -1.13 4.98
N GLN A 61 -2.46 -2.11 5.24
CA GLN A 61 -2.87 -3.42 5.75
C GLN A 61 -3.67 -3.27 7.04
N GLN A 62 -3.17 -2.50 8.02
CA GLN A 62 -3.87 -2.27 9.29
C GLN A 62 -5.21 -1.57 9.09
N ALA A 63 -5.28 -0.55 8.24
CA ALA A 63 -6.53 0.15 7.96
C ALA A 63 -7.60 -0.79 7.38
N LEU A 64 -7.24 -1.66 6.44
CA LEU A 64 -8.16 -2.66 5.90
C LEU A 64 -8.62 -3.65 6.97
N GLN A 65 -7.71 -4.14 7.81
CA GLN A 65 -8.04 -5.08 8.90
C GLN A 65 -8.96 -4.45 9.95
N GLN A 66 -8.65 -3.24 10.42
CA GLN A 66 -9.41 -2.54 11.46
C GLN A 66 -10.83 -2.17 11.01
N ASN A 67 -11.03 -1.97 9.71
CA ASN A 67 -12.35 -1.68 9.13
C ASN A 67 -13.11 -2.94 8.69
N ALA A 68 -12.60 -4.15 9.00
CA ALA A 68 -13.18 -5.42 8.55
C ALA A 68 -13.31 -5.52 7.02
N LEU A 69 -12.32 -4.98 6.30
CA LEU A 69 -12.24 -4.94 4.83
C LEU A 69 -11.08 -5.81 4.29
N ALA A 70 -10.61 -6.78 5.08
CA ALA A 70 -9.43 -7.59 4.75
C ALA A 70 -9.78 -8.97 4.14
N ASP A 71 -11.05 -9.28 3.89
CA ASP A 71 -11.47 -10.60 3.41
C ASP A 71 -10.82 -10.99 2.06
N ASN A 72 -10.57 -10.00 1.20
CA ASN A 72 -9.94 -10.17 -0.11
C ASN A 72 -8.44 -9.83 -0.10
N LEU A 73 -7.85 -9.59 1.07
CA LEU A 73 -6.48 -9.10 1.20
C LEU A 73 -5.48 -10.25 1.33
N THR A 74 -4.50 -10.28 0.43
CA THR A 74 -3.28 -11.07 0.56
C THR A 74 -2.11 -10.14 0.86
N CYS A 75 -1.40 -10.35 1.97
CA CYS A 75 -0.20 -9.59 2.33
C CYS A 75 1.03 -10.50 2.34
N LEU A 76 2.07 -10.10 1.62
CA LEU A 76 3.35 -10.81 1.53
C LEU A 76 4.49 -9.88 1.93
N TRP A 77 5.14 -10.20 3.04
CA TRP A 77 6.30 -9.46 3.55
C TRP A 77 7.56 -10.30 3.35
N GLN A 78 8.51 -9.82 2.55
CA GLN A 78 9.74 -10.55 2.27
C GLN A 78 10.89 -10.03 3.11
N LYS A 79 11.43 -10.92 3.95
CA LYS A 79 12.53 -10.62 4.88
C LYS A 79 13.85 -10.34 4.16
N GLY A 80 14.56 -9.29 4.58
CA GLY A 80 15.90 -8.93 4.07
C GLY A 80 15.90 -8.36 2.66
N VAL A 81 14.73 -7.93 2.16
CA VAL A 81 14.60 -7.40 0.80
C VAL A 81 14.48 -5.89 0.88
N ARG A 82 15.41 -5.22 0.18
CA ARG A 82 15.43 -3.77 -0.02
C ARG A 82 14.55 -3.35 -1.21
N HIS A 83 14.80 -2.19 -1.79
CA HIS A 83 14.06 -1.66 -2.93
C HIS A 83 14.30 -2.42 -4.25
N ARG A 84 13.75 -3.63 -4.37
CA ARG A 84 13.79 -4.45 -5.60
C ARG A 84 12.63 -5.43 -5.66
N ILE A 85 12.15 -5.70 -6.86
CA ILE A 85 11.23 -6.82 -7.10
C ILE A 85 12.04 -8.11 -7.24
N THR A 86 11.73 -9.12 -6.43
CA THR A 86 12.41 -10.41 -6.43
C THR A 86 11.72 -11.42 -7.37
N PRO A 87 12.41 -12.49 -7.80
CA PRO A 87 11.77 -13.59 -8.50
C PRO A 87 10.61 -14.22 -7.71
N GLU A 88 10.73 -14.31 -6.38
CA GLU A 88 9.66 -14.82 -5.51
C GLU A 88 8.44 -13.89 -5.50
N ALA A 89 8.64 -12.58 -5.45
CA ALA A 89 7.57 -11.59 -5.54
C ALA A 89 6.83 -11.68 -6.88
N LEU A 90 7.59 -11.86 -7.97
CA LEU A 90 7.02 -12.03 -9.31
C LEU A 90 6.22 -13.32 -9.42
N ALA A 91 6.76 -14.45 -8.93
CA ALA A 91 6.05 -15.72 -8.91
C ALA A 91 4.75 -15.64 -8.12
N ALA A 92 4.78 -15.02 -6.93
CA ALA A 92 3.58 -14.81 -6.12
C ALA A 92 2.53 -13.93 -6.83
N THR A 93 2.97 -12.94 -7.61
CA THR A 93 2.08 -12.08 -8.40
C THR A 93 1.42 -12.86 -9.53
N VAL A 94 2.17 -13.71 -10.23
CA VAL A 94 1.62 -14.60 -11.28
C VAL A 94 0.58 -15.55 -10.68
N ASP A 95 0.93 -16.23 -9.59
CA ASP A 95 0.04 -17.13 -8.87
C ASP A 95 -1.25 -16.44 -8.41
N PHE A 96 -1.13 -15.21 -7.91
CA PHE A 96 -2.27 -14.41 -7.48
C PHE A 96 -3.22 -14.14 -8.66
N PHE A 97 -2.69 -13.69 -9.80
CA PHE A 97 -3.52 -13.45 -10.98
C PHE A 97 -4.14 -14.72 -11.55
N GLN A 98 -3.42 -15.83 -11.60
CA GLN A 98 -3.98 -17.12 -12.06
C GLN A 98 -5.17 -17.60 -11.22
N ARG A 99 -5.26 -17.21 -9.95
CA ARG A 99 -6.37 -17.58 -9.06
C ARG A 99 -7.58 -16.65 -9.15
N HIS A 100 -7.40 -15.42 -9.61
CA HIS A 100 -8.37 -14.34 -9.46
C HIS A 100 -8.77 -13.64 -10.77
N LEU A 101 -8.14 -13.98 -11.90
CA LEU A 101 -8.51 -13.58 -13.27
C LEU A 101 -8.95 -14.80 -14.09
#